data_AF-A0A935DY79-F1
#
_entry.id   AF-A0A935DY79-F1
#
_cell.length_a   1.000
_cell.length_b   1.000
_cell.length_c   1.000
_cell.angle_alpha   90.00
_cell.angle_beta   90.00
_cell.angle_gamma   90.00
#
_symmetry.space_group_name_H-M   'P 1'
#
loop_
_entity.id
_entity.type
_entity.pdbx_description
1 polymer ?
#
loop_
_entity_poly.entity_id
_entity_poly.type
_entity_poly.pdbx_seq_one_letter_code
_entity_poly.pdbx_strand_id
1 'polypeptide(L)' 'MKIAILSDVHANLHALESVLDEAANEMAVEQFWSLGDIVGYGPNPVKHVVVS' A
#
# COMPACT_ATOMS: atom_id res chain seq x y z
N MET A 1 9.33 15.34 -1.87
CA MET A 1 9.14 14.19 -0.97
C MET A 1 7.72 14.14 -0.45
N LYS A 2 6.86 13.40 -1.16
CA LYS A 2 5.50 13.07 -0.73
C LYS A 2 5.44 11.59 -0.35
N ILE A 3 4.93 11.31 0.85
CA ILE A 3 4.81 9.94 1.39
C ILE A 3 3.33 9.62 1.59
N ALA A 4 2.89 8.46 1.13
CA ALA A 4 1.57 7.90 1.43
C ALA A 4 1.68 6.87 2.55
N ILE A 5 0.80 6.97 3.54
CA ILE A 5 0.68 6.02 4.65
C ILE A 5 -0.59 5.20 4.43
N LEU A 6 -0.43 3.89 4.29
CA LEU A 6 -1.51 2.92 4.15
C LEU A 6 -1.82 2.30 5.52
N SER A 7 -3.07 2.41 5.94
CA SER A 7 -3.62 1.69 7.10
C SER A 7 -4.10 0.29 6.70
N ASP A 8 -4.89 -0.34 7.55
CA ASP A 8 -5.50 -1.67 7.35
C ASP A 8 -6.16 -1.79 5.97
N VAL A 9 -5.80 -2.85 5.23
CA VAL A 9 -6.31 -3.14 3.88
C VAL A 9 -7.35 -4.26 3.91
N HIS A 10 -7.28 -5.17 4.89
CA HIS A 10 -8.19 -6.31 5.04
C HIS A 10 -8.37 -7.14 3.76
N ALA A 11 -7.26 -7.50 3.10
CA ALA A 11 -7.26 -8.28 1.85
C ALA A 11 -7.95 -7.65 0.63
N ASN A 12 -8.43 -6.41 0.71
CA ASN A 12 -9.20 -5.81 -0.37
C ASN A 12 -8.27 -5.32 -1.49
N LEU A 13 -7.84 -6.25 -2.35
CA LEU A 13 -6.90 -5.99 -3.44
C LEU A 13 -7.39 -4.89 -4.39
N HIS A 14 -8.66 -4.92 -4.78
CA HIS A 14 -9.23 -3.93 -5.70
C HIS A 14 -9.20 -2.50 -5.13
N ALA A 15 -9.49 -2.36 -3.82
CA ALA A 15 -9.38 -1.06 -3.16
C ALA A 15 -7.92 -0.60 -3.06
N LEU A 16 -7.00 -1.51 -2.73
CA LEU A 16 -5.58 -1.21 -2.66
C LEU A 16 -5.01 -0.76 -4.02
N GLU A 17 -5.33 -1.48 -5.11
CA GLU A 17 -4.90 -1.14 -6.46
C GLU A 17 -5.37 0.26 -6.88
N SER A 18 -6.63 0.60 -6.58
CA SER A 18 -7.20 1.91 -6.90
C SER A 18 -6.45 3.04 -6.18
N VAL A 19 -6.17 2.87 -4.88
CA VAL A 19 -5.46 3.88 -4.07
C VAL A 19 -4.00 4.02 -4.51
N LEU A 20 -3.34 2.93 -4.88
CA LEU A 20 -1.96 2.97 -5.37
C LEU A 20 -1.85 3.70 -6.72
N ASP A 21 -2.80 3.48 -7.63
CA ASP A 21 -2.82 4.14 -8.94
C ASP A 21 -3.03 5.66 -8.83
N GLU A 22 -3.99 6.08 -8.00
CA GLU A 22 -4.24 7.50 -7.71
C GLU A 22 -3.01 8.15 -7.05
N ALA A 23 -2.42 7.48 -6.05
CA ALA A 23 -1.26 7.98 -5.34
C ALA A 23 -0.03 8.13 -6.25
N ALA A 24 0.20 7.18 -7.17
CA ALA A 24 1.32 7.21 -8.10
C ALA A 24 1.12 8.26 -9.22
N ASN A 25 -0.05 8.27 -9.86
CA ASN A 25 -0.28 9.04 -11.09
C ASN A 25 -0.80 10.46 -10.84
N GLU A 26 -1.69 10.63 -9.86
CA GLU A 26 -2.36 11.92 -9.63
C GLU A 26 -1.66 12.72 -8.53
N MET A 27 -1.17 12.03 -7.50
CA MET A 27 -0.59 12.68 -6.34
C MET A 27 0.93 12.81 -6.40
N ALA A 28 1.62 12.13 -7.33
CA ALA A 28 3.08 12.09 -7.39
C ALA A 28 3.73 11.68 -6.06
N VAL A 29 3.21 10.62 -5.44
CA VAL A 29 3.79 10.02 -4.22
C VAL A 29 5.13 9.35 -4.56
N GLU A 30 6.14 9.62 -3.75
CA GLU A 30 7.50 9.10 -3.94
C GLU A 30 7.76 7.87 -3.05
N GLN A 31 7.03 7.71 -1.94
CA GLN A 31 7.20 6.58 -1.01
C GLN A 31 5.86 6.13 -0.40
N PHE A 32 5.74 4.83 -0.14
CA PHE A 32 4.58 4.21 0.50
C PHE A 32 4.99 3.50 1.78
N TRP A 33 4.32 3.80 2.88
CA TRP A 33 4.53 3.17 4.19
C TRP A 33 3.25 2.45 4.61
N SER A 34 3.34 1.19 5.02
CA SER A 34 2.18 0.45 5.54
C SER A 34 2.27 0.29 7.05
N LEU A 35 1.15 0.54 7.74
CA LEU A 35 1.00 0.35 9.18
C LEU A 35 0.67 -1.10 9.57
N GLY A 36 0.37 -1.98 8.61
CA GLY A 36 0.02 -3.38 8.83
C GLY A 36 -1.27 -3.82 8.16
N ASP A 37 -1.73 -5.02 8.50
CA ASP A 37 -2.99 -5.63 8.07
C ASP A 37 -3.28 -5.61 6.55
N ILE A 38 -2.24 -5.93 5.77
CA ILE A 38 -2.30 -6.02 4.31
C ILE A 38 -2.95 -7.35 3.84
N VAL A 39 -3.18 -8.32 4.73
CA VAL A 39 -3.40 -9.72 4.34
C VAL A 39 -4.80 -10.06 3.85
N GLY A 40 -4.83 -10.73 2.68
CA GLY A 40 -5.58 -11.97 2.47
C GLY A 40 -5.24 -12.72 1.17
N TYR A 41 -4.28 -13.64 1.27
CA TYR A 41 -4.34 -15.05 0.82
C TYR A 41 -3.07 -15.74 1.38
N GLY A 42 -3.18 -16.27 2.60
CA GLY A 42 -2.16 -17.13 3.23
C GLY A 42 -1.23 -16.45 4.25
N PRO A 43 -0.62 -17.24 5.16
CA PRO A 43 0.09 -16.82 6.37
C PRO A 43 1.51 -16.26 6.11
N ASN A 44 1.73 -15.57 5.00
CA ASN A 44 3.05 -15.07 4.63
C ASN A 44 3.07 -13.53 4.62
N PRO A 45 3.36 -12.87 5.76
CA PRO A 45 3.24 -11.42 5.94
C PRO A 45 4.38 -10.61 5.28
N VAL A 46 5.00 -11.13 4.21
CA VAL A 46 6.26 -10.55 3.71
C VAL A 46 6.02 -9.70 2.48
N LYS A 47 5.55 -8.47 2.71
CA LYS A 47 5.99 -7.30 1.94
C LYS A 47 6.03 -6.11 2.88
N HIS A 48 7.18 -5.96 3.55
CA HIS A 48 7.60 -4.65 4.04
C HIS A 48 7.79 -3.77 2.80
N VAL A 49 6.79 -2.94 2.47
CA VAL A 49 6.94 -1.95 1.42
C VAL A 49 7.91 -0.88 1.94
N VAL A 50 9.18 -1.05 1.59
CA VAL A 50 10.16 0.02 1.51
C VAL A 50 10.54 0.07 0.04
N VAL A 51 9.95 0.99 -0.71
CA VAL A 51 10.41 1.29 -2.07
C VAL A 51 11.47 2.38 -1.91
N SER A 52 12.73 2.00 -2.17
CA SER A 52 13.87 2.93 -2.25
C SER A 52 13.83 3.72 -3.54
#